data_AF-A0AAU4H8F9-F1
#
_entry.id   AF-A0AAU4H8F9-F1
#
_cell.length_a   1.000
_cell.length_b   1.000
_cell.length_c   1.000
_cell.angle_alpha   90.00
_cell.angle_beta   90.00
_cell.angle_gamma   90.00
#
_symmetry.space_group_name_H-M   'P 1'
#
loop_
_entity.id
_entity.type
_entity.pdbx_description
1 polymer ?
#
loop_
_entity_poly.entity_id
_entity_poly.type
_entity_poly.pdbx_seq_one_letter_code
_entity_poly.pdbx_strand_id
1 'polypeptide(L)'
;MPHEDQGPREPLPAGGLVLTVTGRPGPPPLRFETAAGGRLLLRQGGRPLLLGREEEGGCSREGLFVHRLDGFRSALPRIRSDLMRNPGNWVHQYASWLEEAKEGPLHDARWRLRERRKFPAYVWWGDFMRDWPACHLDWCAGGWEGVVPLRPLSPTDAPRVKAYRKHAREDTLAPVLLWRVTPFDGWALLDGHDRAVAALAEGLTPPCVVLYRVPDDEDWRRTAAELTGAHDERVRQFAEHPETPERQRALLETAYEDTMSSLPYDEAPTLTWPLPGGAPAWDDLAARAVFECPRD
;
A
#
# COMPACT_ATOMS: atom_id res chain seq x y z
N MET A 1 8.77 -25.01 -22.38
CA MET A 1 7.62 -24.91 -21.45
C MET A 1 7.18 -23.44 -21.47
N PRO A 2 6.10 -23.08 -22.18
CA PRO A 2 5.61 -21.71 -22.16
C PRO A 2 4.96 -21.42 -20.81
N HIS A 3 5.28 -20.27 -20.22
CA HIS A 3 4.65 -19.72 -19.02
C HIS A 3 3.24 -19.22 -19.39
N GLU A 4 2.21 -20.04 -19.17
CA GLU A 4 0.80 -19.73 -19.47
C GLU A 4 0.03 -19.17 -18.25
N ASP A 5 0.71 -18.53 -17.31
CA ASP A 5 0.12 -18.09 -16.02
C ASP A 5 0.35 -16.60 -15.71
N GLN A 6 0.66 -15.79 -16.73
CA GLN A 6 0.67 -14.33 -16.60
C GLN A 6 -0.75 -13.83 -16.86
N GLY A 7 -1.42 -13.39 -15.79
CA GLY A 7 -2.72 -12.76 -15.91
C GLY A 7 -2.67 -11.50 -16.79
N PRO A 8 -3.80 -11.07 -17.37
CA PRO A 8 -3.81 -9.97 -18.31
C PRO A 8 -3.33 -8.68 -17.66
N ARG A 9 -2.41 -8.01 -18.35
CA ARG A 9 -1.82 -6.72 -18.00
C ARG A 9 -2.54 -5.60 -18.75
N GLU A 10 -3.16 -4.69 -18.01
CA GLU A 10 -3.88 -3.55 -18.55
C GLU A 10 -3.05 -2.27 -18.35
N PRO A 11 -2.42 -1.71 -19.40
CA PRO A 11 -1.69 -0.45 -19.28
C PRO A 11 -2.66 0.72 -19.10
N LEU A 12 -2.34 1.63 -18.18
CA LEU A 12 -3.13 2.84 -17.91
C LEU A 12 -2.39 4.10 -18.38
N PRO A 13 -3.13 5.22 -18.57
CA PRO A 13 -2.52 6.52 -18.78
C PRO A 13 -1.48 6.89 -17.70
N ALA A 14 -0.54 7.76 -18.05
CA ALA A 14 0.55 8.22 -17.17
C ALA A 14 1.45 7.09 -16.62
N GLY A 15 1.54 5.96 -17.33
CA GLY A 15 2.47 4.87 -17.01
C GLY A 15 2.04 3.97 -15.85
N GLY A 16 0.75 3.98 -15.50
CA GLY A 16 0.17 3.02 -14.58
C GLY A 16 -0.06 1.65 -15.25
N LEU A 17 -0.24 0.62 -14.43
CA LEU A 17 -0.49 -0.75 -14.88
C LEU A 17 -1.46 -1.44 -13.91
N VAL A 18 -2.44 -2.16 -14.44
CA VAL A 18 -3.28 -3.07 -13.66
C VAL A 18 -2.93 -4.51 -14.01
N LEU A 19 -2.77 -5.33 -12.98
CA LEU A 19 -2.57 -6.77 -13.05
C LEU A 19 -3.86 -7.45 -12.61
N THR A 20 -4.38 -8.35 -13.43
CA THR A 20 -5.44 -9.26 -13.01
C THR A 20 -4.81 -10.56 -12.58
N VAL A 21 -4.70 -10.77 -11.27
CA VAL A 21 -4.11 -11.99 -10.71
C VAL A 21 -5.23 -13.01 -10.53
N THR A 22 -5.03 -14.22 -11.06
CA THR A 22 -5.96 -15.36 -10.94
C THR A 22 -5.17 -16.64 -10.70
N GLY A 23 -5.83 -17.71 -10.26
CA GLY A 23 -5.19 -19.02 -10.07
C GLY A 23 -4.37 -19.15 -8.78
N ARG A 24 -4.51 -18.20 -7.84
CA ARG A 24 -3.86 -18.17 -6.52
C ARG A 24 -4.93 -18.20 -5.42
N PRO A 25 -5.65 -19.32 -5.27
CA PRO A 25 -6.69 -19.42 -4.28
C PRO A 25 -6.12 -19.37 -2.86
N GLY A 26 -6.81 -18.64 -1.98
CA GLY A 26 -6.49 -18.57 -0.56
C GLY A 26 -5.51 -17.45 -0.17
N PRO A 27 -5.02 -17.49 1.09
CA PRO A 27 -4.16 -16.45 1.62
C PRO A 27 -2.81 -16.35 0.90
N PRO A 28 -2.38 -15.16 0.42
CA PRO A 28 -1.06 -15.00 -0.15
C PRO A 28 0.02 -15.20 0.92
N PRO A 29 1.25 -15.53 0.52
CA PRO A 29 2.36 -15.68 1.45
C PRO A 29 2.60 -14.43 2.32
N LEU A 30 2.58 -13.22 1.73
CA LEU A 30 2.60 -11.96 2.48
C LEU A 30 1.16 -11.46 2.70
N ARG A 31 0.66 -11.48 3.93
CA ARG A 31 -0.74 -11.18 4.23
C ARG A 31 -0.98 -10.65 5.62
N PHE A 32 -2.11 -9.96 5.79
CA PHE A 32 -2.63 -9.62 7.10
C PHE A 32 -3.59 -10.70 7.62
N GLU A 33 -3.38 -11.10 8.86
CA GLU A 33 -4.24 -11.98 9.64
C GLU A 33 -4.88 -11.16 10.76
N THR A 34 -6.17 -11.36 11.04
CA THR A 34 -6.92 -10.64 12.07
C THR A 34 -7.55 -11.58 13.09
N ALA A 35 -7.67 -11.11 14.32
CA ALA A 35 -8.36 -11.77 15.41
C ALA A 35 -9.21 -10.76 16.21
N ALA A 36 -10.09 -11.27 17.08
CA ALA A 36 -10.95 -10.43 17.90
C ALA A 36 -10.18 -9.43 18.78
N GLY A 37 -10.84 -8.31 19.11
CA GLY A 37 -10.26 -7.25 19.94
C GLY A 37 -9.15 -6.46 19.23
N GLY A 38 -9.35 -6.12 17.95
CA GLY A 38 -8.44 -5.24 17.21
C GLY A 38 -7.05 -5.83 16.92
N ARG A 39 -6.89 -7.15 17.00
CA ARG A 39 -5.60 -7.84 16.82
C ARG A 39 -5.29 -8.05 15.35
N LEU A 40 -4.09 -7.65 14.96
CA LEU A 40 -3.57 -7.71 13.61
C LEU A 40 -2.21 -8.42 13.61
N LEU A 41 -1.94 -9.23 12.58
CA LEU A 41 -0.65 -9.84 12.34
C LEU A 41 -0.31 -9.74 10.84
N LEU A 42 0.83 -9.15 10.49
CA LEU A 42 1.42 -9.32 9.17
C LEU A 42 2.28 -10.57 9.17
N ARG A 43 2.11 -11.44 8.18
CA ARG A 43 2.89 -12.67 8.02
C ARG A 43 3.49 -12.75 6.63
N GLN A 44 4.71 -13.30 6.52
CA GLN A 44 5.33 -13.71 5.26
C GLN A 44 5.67 -15.21 5.28
N GLY A 45 4.93 -16.00 4.49
CA GLY A 45 4.98 -17.45 4.55
C GLY A 45 4.55 -17.93 5.94
N GLY A 46 5.46 -18.60 6.65
CA GLY A 46 5.26 -18.98 8.07
C GLY A 46 5.73 -17.92 9.07
N ARG A 47 6.44 -16.87 8.64
CA ARG A 47 7.13 -15.92 9.54
C ARG A 47 6.21 -14.78 9.97
N PRO A 48 5.95 -14.58 11.27
CA PRO A 48 5.30 -13.36 11.73
C PRO A 48 6.27 -12.18 11.53
N LEU A 49 5.77 -11.05 11.04
CA LEU A 49 6.57 -9.86 10.71
C LEU A 49 6.17 -8.62 11.48
N LEU A 50 4.90 -8.52 11.88
CA LEU A 50 4.39 -7.36 12.59
C LEU A 50 3.15 -7.79 13.38
N LEU A 51 3.14 -7.47 14.66
CA LEU A 51 1.95 -7.52 15.50
C LEU A 51 1.35 -6.12 15.57
N GLY A 52 0.03 -6.03 15.51
CA GLY A 52 -0.71 -4.79 15.67
C GLY A 52 -1.88 -4.98 16.63
N ARG A 53 -2.15 -3.97 17.44
CA ARG A 53 -3.36 -3.89 18.25
C ARG A 53 -3.97 -2.50 18.09
N GLU A 54 -5.20 -2.45 17.64
CA GLU A 54 -5.94 -1.20 17.55
C GLU A 54 -6.12 -0.60 18.94
N GLU A 55 -6.01 0.72 19.03
CA GLU A 55 -6.20 1.44 20.27
C GLU A 55 -7.68 1.38 20.71
N GLU A 56 -7.90 0.91 21.94
CA GLU A 56 -9.23 0.86 22.55
C GLU A 56 -9.47 2.17 23.34
N GLY A 57 -10.28 3.11 22.83
CA GLY A 57 -10.65 4.34 23.55
C GLY A 57 -11.37 5.36 22.66
N GLY A 58 -12.39 6.04 23.19
CA GLY A 58 -13.11 7.12 22.47
C GLY A 58 -14.19 6.67 21.47
N CYS A 59 -14.99 7.61 20.96
CA CYS A 59 -16.07 7.36 19.97
C CYS A 59 -15.55 6.99 18.56
N SER A 60 -14.23 6.83 18.37
CA SER A 60 -13.58 6.50 17.10
C SER A 60 -12.34 5.64 17.35
N ARG A 61 -11.95 4.79 16.39
CA ARG A 61 -10.64 4.12 16.39
C ARG A 61 -9.54 5.18 16.27
N GLU A 62 -8.73 5.36 17.32
CA GLU A 62 -7.77 6.47 17.43
C GLU A 62 -6.39 6.15 16.81
N GLY A 63 -6.02 4.88 16.72
CA GLY A 63 -4.76 4.47 16.11
C GLY A 63 -4.47 2.98 16.17
N LEU A 64 -3.25 2.61 15.77
CA LEU A 64 -2.73 1.24 15.81
C LEU A 64 -1.37 1.21 16.51
N PHE A 65 -1.27 0.48 17.61
CA PHE A 65 0.02 0.10 18.19
C PHE A 65 0.62 -1.04 17.37
N VAL A 66 1.88 -0.90 17.01
CA VAL A 66 2.60 -1.80 16.11
C VAL A 66 3.89 -2.25 16.76
N HIS A 67 4.19 -3.54 16.67
CA HIS A 67 5.49 -4.10 17.00
C HIS A 67 6.00 -4.96 15.85
N ARG A 68 7.08 -4.52 15.22
CA ARG A 68 7.70 -5.19 14.08
C ARG A 68 8.71 -6.24 14.53
N LEU A 69 8.72 -7.37 13.84
CA LEU A 69 9.62 -8.48 14.09
C LEU A 69 10.66 -8.57 12.99
N ASP A 70 11.83 -9.10 13.35
CA ASP A 70 12.87 -9.37 12.37
C ASP A 70 12.49 -10.51 11.41
N GLY A 71 13.16 -10.54 10.26
CA GLY A 71 13.07 -11.67 9.32
C GLY A 71 12.24 -11.41 8.07
N PHE A 72 11.74 -10.18 7.86
CA PHE A 72 11.23 -9.77 6.56
C PHE A 72 12.29 -9.95 5.47
N ARG A 73 11.88 -10.51 4.35
CA ARG A 73 12.70 -10.62 3.14
C ARG A 73 11.94 -10.00 1.98
N SER A 74 12.59 -9.10 1.25
CA SER A 74 12.03 -8.64 -0.02
C SER A 74 11.83 -9.84 -0.94
N ALA A 75 10.62 -9.97 -1.49
CA ALA A 75 10.31 -11.02 -2.44
C ALA A 75 10.86 -10.73 -3.85
N LEU A 76 11.46 -9.55 -4.03
CA LEU A 76 12.00 -9.07 -5.29
C LEU A 76 13.50 -9.35 -5.40
N PRO A 77 14.02 -9.55 -6.63
CA PRO A 77 15.45 -9.71 -6.82
C PRO A 77 16.20 -8.43 -6.47
N ARG A 78 17.47 -8.59 -6.08
CA ARG A 78 18.34 -7.47 -5.78
C ARG A 78 18.56 -6.60 -7.02
N ILE A 79 18.23 -5.32 -6.92
CA ILE A 79 18.49 -4.34 -7.98
C ILE A 79 19.97 -4.01 -8.02
N ARG A 80 20.58 -4.23 -9.19
CA ARG A 80 22.00 -3.96 -9.47
C ARG A 80 22.20 -2.54 -10.03
N SER A 81 23.43 -2.03 -9.95
CA SER A 81 23.76 -0.65 -10.32
C SER A 81 23.60 -0.36 -11.82
N ASP A 82 23.83 -1.35 -12.68
CA ASP A 82 23.59 -1.28 -14.13
C ASP A 82 22.10 -1.02 -14.44
N LEU A 83 21.22 -1.78 -13.80
CA LEU A 83 19.76 -1.64 -13.96
C LEU A 83 19.25 -0.29 -13.42
N MET A 84 19.89 0.25 -12.38
CA MET A 84 19.59 1.60 -11.87
C MET A 84 19.94 2.70 -12.87
N ARG A 85 21.08 2.57 -13.57
CA ARG A 85 21.58 3.59 -14.51
C ARG A 85 20.88 3.57 -15.85
N ASN A 86 20.42 2.40 -16.28
CA ASN A 86 19.68 2.24 -17.52
C ASN A 86 18.37 1.50 -17.22
N PRO A 87 17.43 2.17 -16.54
CA PRO A 87 16.17 1.54 -16.22
C PRO A 87 15.35 1.40 -17.50
N GLY A 88 14.67 0.27 -17.65
CA GLY A 88 13.48 0.20 -18.47
C GLY A 88 12.32 0.94 -17.79
N ASN A 89 11.13 0.39 -17.88
CA ASN A 89 10.00 0.91 -17.11
C ASN A 89 9.91 0.19 -15.75
N TRP A 90 10.10 0.94 -14.65
CA TRP A 90 10.08 0.38 -13.29
C TRP A 90 8.74 -0.23 -12.89
N VAL A 91 7.61 0.31 -13.37
CA VAL A 91 6.27 -0.23 -13.09
C VAL A 91 6.14 -1.62 -13.70
N HIS A 92 6.51 -1.78 -14.97
CA HIS A 92 6.50 -3.09 -15.62
C HIS A 92 7.54 -4.05 -15.03
N GLN A 93 8.71 -3.55 -14.64
CA GLN A 93 9.75 -4.37 -14.02
C GLN A 93 9.29 -4.91 -12.66
N TYR A 94 8.68 -4.08 -11.82
CA TYR A 94 8.13 -4.51 -10.53
C TYR A 94 6.94 -5.44 -10.70
N ALA A 95 6.07 -5.19 -11.67
CA ALA A 95 4.97 -6.10 -11.99
C ALA A 95 5.47 -7.50 -12.31
N SER A 96 6.44 -7.64 -13.22
CA SER A 96 7.04 -8.94 -13.55
C SER A 96 7.63 -9.63 -12.32
N TRP A 97 8.39 -8.90 -11.49
CA TRP A 97 8.96 -9.48 -10.27
C TRP A 97 7.92 -9.87 -9.23
N LEU A 98 6.82 -9.12 -9.11
CA LEU A 98 5.73 -9.44 -8.19
C LEU A 98 4.91 -10.64 -8.65
N GLU A 99 4.70 -10.80 -9.96
CA GLU A 99 4.05 -11.99 -10.52
C GLU A 99 4.89 -13.24 -10.26
N GLU A 100 6.22 -13.15 -10.39
CA GLU A 100 7.14 -14.28 -10.12
C GLU A 100 7.43 -14.50 -8.62
N ALA A 101 7.12 -13.51 -7.77
CA ALA A 101 7.43 -13.54 -6.35
C ALA A 101 6.65 -14.62 -5.60
N LYS A 102 7.38 -15.55 -4.98
CA LYS A 102 6.81 -16.61 -4.14
C LYS A 102 6.42 -16.16 -2.73
N GLU A 103 6.88 -14.99 -2.29
CA GLU A 103 6.64 -14.50 -0.93
C GLU A 103 6.04 -13.07 -0.93
N GLY A 104 5.28 -12.75 -1.99
CA GLY A 104 4.65 -11.45 -2.20
C GLY A 104 3.18 -11.37 -1.74
N PRO A 105 2.57 -10.18 -1.86
CA PRO A 105 1.20 -9.93 -1.40
C PRO A 105 0.11 -10.29 -2.43
N LEU A 106 0.50 -10.59 -3.68
CA LEU A 106 -0.43 -10.84 -4.76
C LEU A 106 -1.23 -12.13 -4.53
N HIS A 107 -2.55 -11.98 -4.47
CA HIS A 107 -3.58 -13.02 -4.47
C HIS A 107 -4.61 -12.70 -5.56
N ASP A 108 -5.56 -13.61 -5.76
CA ASP A 108 -6.66 -13.47 -6.73
C ASP A 108 -7.44 -12.17 -6.50
N ALA A 109 -7.13 -11.16 -7.33
CA ALA A 109 -7.67 -9.81 -7.29
C ALA A 109 -7.08 -8.99 -8.45
N ARG A 110 -7.62 -7.79 -8.64
CA ARG A 110 -7.00 -6.75 -9.47
C ARG A 110 -6.05 -5.88 -8.64
N TRP A 111 -4.88 -5.62 -9.18
CA TRP A 111 -3.81 -4.87 -8.52
C TRP A 111 -3.30 -3.76 -9.41
N ARG A 112 -3.21 -2.54 -8.89
CA ARG A 112 -2.67 -1.40 -9.63
C ARG A 112 -1.27 -1.05 -9.14
N LEU A 113 -0.38 -0.84 -10.10
CA LEU A 113 0.93 -0.26 -9.92
C LEU A 113 1.00 1.08 -10.64
N ARG A 114 1.65 2.07 -10.01
CA ARG A 114 1.98 3.34 -10.66
C ARG A 114 3.20 3.98 -10.03
N GLU A 115 3.93 4.78 -10.80
CA GLU A 115 4.89 5.70 -10.21
C GLU A 115 4.16 6.75 -9.36
N ARG A 116 4.72 7.07 -8.19
CA ARG A 116 4.28 8.19 -7.37
C ARG A 116 5.51 8.98 -6.93
N ARG A 117 5.72 10.14 -7.55
CA ARG A 117 6.86 11.03 -7.27
C ARG A 117 6.55 12.10 -6.23
N LYS A 118 5.26 12.36 -5.99
CA LYS A 118 4.79 13.38 -5.05
C LYS A 118 4.03 12.72 -3.90
N PHE A 119 4.50 13.02 -2.70
CA PHE A 119 3.82 12.75 -1.44
C PHE A 119 3.75 14.07 -0.66
N PRO A 120 2.71 14.27 0.18
CA PRO A 120 2.79 15.28 1.22
C PRO A 120 4.09 15.14 2.01
N ALA A 121 4.70 16.26 2.40
CA ALA A 121 6.01 16.25 3.04
C ALA A 121 6.02 15.40 4.33
N TYR A 122 4.91 15.42 5.09
CA TYR A 122 4.80 14.67 6.33
C TYR A 122 5.01 13.16 6.13
N VAL A 123 4.62 12.56 4.99
CA VAL A 123 4.73 11.10 4.77
C VAL A 123 6.17 10.57 4.91
N TRP A 124 7.16 11.31 4.39
CA TRP A 124 8.56 10.88 4.40
C TRP A 124 9.42 11.56 5.47
N TRP A 125 9.01 12.75 5.92
CA TRP A 125 9.78 13.57 6.85
C TRP A 125 9.22 13.57 8.28
N GLY A 126 7.94 13.23 8.46
CA GLY A 126 7.29 13.04 9.76
C GLY A 126 6.93 11.58 10.01
N ASP A 127 6.05 11.03 9.19
CA ASP A 127 5.41 9.72 9.33
C ASP A 127 6.18 8.57 8.65
N PHE A 128 7.49 8.73 8.48
CA PHE A 128 8.35 7.61 8.11
C PHE A 128 8.88 6.96 9.38
N MET A 129 8.37 5.77 9.71
CA MET A 129 8.62 5.11 11.00
C MET A 129 10.05 4.58 11.13
N ARG A 130 10.93 5.42 11.70
CA ARG A 130 12.36 5.12 11.90
C ARG A 130 12.63 4.32 13.17
N ASP A 131 11.80 4.49 14.20
CA ASP A 131 11.92 3.74 15.44
C ASP A 131 11.72 2.25 15.17
N TRP A 132 12.31 1.40 16.02
CA TRP A 132 12.22 -0.05 15.92
C TRP A 132 12.36 -0.66 17.32
N PRO A 133 11.62 -1.73 17.67
CA PRO A 133 10.61 -2.43 16.85
C PRO A 133 9.21 -1.80 16.91
N ALA A 134 8.93 -1.02 17.96
CA ALA A 134 7.61 -0.49 18.25
C ALA A 134 7.35 0.85 17.54
N CYS A 135 6.09 1.12 17.19
CA CYS A 135 5.59 2.44 16.83
C CYS A 135 4.07 2.52 17.06
N HIS A 136 3.54 3.73 17.14
CA HIS A 136 2.09 4.00 17.14
C HIS A 136 1.74 4.73 15.85
N LEU A 137 0.70 4.27 15.18
CA LEU A 137 0.14 4.89 13.99
C LEU A 137 -1.08 5.69 14.43
N ASP A 138 -0.91 7.00 14.55
CA ASP A 138 -1.98 7.89 14.97
C ASP A 138 -2.88 8.22 13.79
N TRP A 139 -4.14 7.79 13.86
CA TRP A 139 -5.15 8.03 12.81
C TRP A 139 -5.94 9.32 13.04
N CYS A 140 -5.61 10.09 14.08
CA CYS A 140 -6.23 11.37 14.34
C CYS A 140 -6.08 12.30 13.11
N ALA A 141 -7.07 13.19 12.93
CA ALA A 141 -7.14 14.16 11.83
C ALA A 141 -7.35 13.58 10.41
N GLY A 142 -7.96 12.39 10.30
CA GLY A 142 -8.49 11.88 9.03
C GLY A 142 -7.58 10.91 8.28
N GLY A 143 -6.63 10.31 8.99
CA GLY A 143 -5.76 9.25 8.49
C GLY A 143 -4.26 9.48 8.72
N TRP A 144 -3.44 8.43 8.61
CA TRP A 144 -2.00 8.52 8.89
C TRP A 144 -1.13 8.69 7.64
N GLU A 145 -1.42 7.96 6.55
CA GLU A 145 -0.74 8.02 5.24
C GLU A 145 0.78 7.76 5.24
N GLY A 146 1.36 7.45 6.41
CA GLY A 146 2.80 7.28 6.61
C GLY A 146 3.35 5.97 6.07
N VAL A 147 4.65 5.77 6.26
CA VAL A 147 5.40 4.61 5.73
C VAL A 147 5.97 3.78 6.88
N VAL A 148 5.60 2.50 6.92
CA VAL A 148 6.12 1.49 7.86
C VAL A 148 7.18 0.61 7.20
N PRO A 149 8.46 0.70 7.61
CA PRO A 149 9.50 -0.27 7.27
C PRO A 149 9.19 -1.67 7.82
N LEU A 150 9.27 -2.70 6.97
CA LEU A 150 9.12 -4.10 7.39
C LEU A 150 10.40 -4.74 7.95
N ARG A 151 11.53 -4.01 7.94
CA ARG A 151 12.78 -4.44 8.57
C ARG A 151 13.54 -3.23 9.13
N PRO A 152 14.53 -3.43 10.03
CA PRO A 152 15.37 -2.34 10.50
C PRO A 152 16.02 -1.58 9.36
N LEU A 153 16.01 -0.25 9.48
CA LEU A 153 16.69 0.64 8.53
C LEU A 153 18.20 0.57 8.76
N SER A 154 18.96 0.51 7.68
CA SER A 154 20.41 0.54 7.77
C SER A 154 20.92 1.95 8.12
N PRO A 155 22.03 2.07 8.87
CA PRO A 155 22.66 3.36 9.14
C PRO A 155 23.00 4.12 7.85
N THR A 156 22.95 5.45 7.91
CA THR A 156 23.17 6.34 6.76
C THR A 156 24.59 6.25 6.17
N ASP A 157 25.55 5.77 6.96
CA ASP A 157 26.96 5.59 6.61
C ASP A 157 27.32 4.17 6.17
N ALA A 158 26.35 3.25 6.21
CA ALA A 158 26.54 1.87 5.75
C ALA A 158 27.01 1.85 4.28
N PRO A 159 27.95 0.96 3.89
CA PRO A 159 28.50 0.95 2.53
C PRO A 159 27.44 0.85 1.42
N ARG A 160 26.38 0.06 1.65
CA ARG A 160 25.27 -0.09 0.69
C ARG A 160 24.46 1.20 0.56
N VAL A 161 24.18 1.89 1.66
CA VAL A 161 23.46 3.18 1.64
C VAL A 161 24.31 4.25 0.95
N LYS A 162 25.62 4.33 1.23
CA LYS A 162 26.55 5.23 0.52
C LYS A 162 26.54 5.02 -1.00
N ALA A 163 26.50 3.76 -1.45
CA ALA A 163 26.38 3.46 -2.87
C ALA A 163 25.06 3.96 -3.47
N TYR A 164 23.92 3.78 -2.78
CA TYR A 164 22.63 4.30 -3.22
C TYR A 164 22.54 5.83 -3.17
N ARG A 165 23.21 6.48 -2.22
CA ARG A 165 23.30 7.96 -2.15
C ARG A 165 23.98 8.54 -3.39
N LYS A 166 24.94 7.84 -3.98
CA LYS A 166 25.50 8.20 -5.28
C LYS A 166 24.43 8.18 -6.37
N HIS A 167 23.63 7.11 -6.44
CA HIS A 167 22.52 7.01 -7.39
C HIS A 167 21.45 8.08 -7.17
N ALA A 168 21.16 8.44 -5.91
CA ALA A 168 20.20 9.50 -5.58
C ALA A 168 20.66 10.86 -6.13
N ARG A 169 21.92 11.23 -5.92
CA ARG A 169 22.52 12.47 -6.46
C ARG A 169 22.59 12.49 -7.98
N GLU A 170 22.73 11.32 -8.60
CA GLU A 170 22.79 11.15 -10.06
C GLU A 170 21.40 10.98 -10.71
N ASP A 171 20.30 11.07 -9.95
CA ASP A 171 18.92 10.81 -10.40
C ASP A 171 18.72 9.46 -11.10
N THR A 172 19.48 8.45 -10.66
CA THR A 172 19.41 7.06 -11.17
C THR A 172 18.93 6.09 -10.09
N LEU A 173 18.52 6.58 -8.92
CA LEU A 173 18.06 5.72 -7.83
C LEU A 173 16.77 5.01 -8.23
N ALA A 174 16.80 3.68 -8.25
CA ALA A 174 15.60 2.91 -8.50
C ALA A 174 14.51 3.22 -7.46
N PRO A 175 13.23 3.33 -7.86
CA PRO A 175 12.13 3.67 -6.97
C PRO A 175 11.91 2.61 -5.90
N VAL A 176 11.58 3.00 -4.67
CA VAL A 176 11.15 2.07 -3.62
C VAL A 176 9.76 1.50 -3.94
N LEU A 177 9.46 0.29 -3.44
CA LEU A 177 8.14 -0.31 -3.60
C LEU A 177 7.32 -0.15 -2.31
N LEU A 178 6.22 0.59 -2.41
CA LEU A 178 5.26 0.77 -1.33
C LEU A 178 3.98 -0.02 -1.61
N TRP A 179 3.42 -0.63 -0.59
CA TRP A 179 2.12 -1.30 -0.63
C TRP A 179 1.12 -0.53 0.22
N ARG A 180 0.03 -0.03 -0.38
CA ARG A 180 -1.09 0.57 0.37
C ARG A 180 -1.73 -0.52 1.19
N VAL A 181 -1.83 -0.30 2.50
CA VAL A 181 -2.45 -1.26 3.41
C VAL A 181 -3.48 -0.56 4.29
N THR A 182 -4.73 -0.98 4.16
CA THR A 182 -5.85 -0.43 4.94
C THR A 182 -5.61 -0.53 6.44
N PRO A 183 -5.04 -1.62 6.99
CA PRO A 183 -4.80 -1.69 8.43
C PRO A 183 -3.83 -0.66 9.00
N PHE A 184 -2.99 0.00 8.19
CA PHE A 184 -2.14 1.11 8.67
C PHE A 184 -2.75 2.47 8.37
N ASP A 185 -3.77 2.49 7.53
CA ASP A 185 -4.15 3.66 6.74
C ASP A 185 -2.93 4.36 6.12
N GLY A 186 -2.07 3.58 5.49
CA GLY A 186 -0.77 4.04 5.00
C GLY A 186 -0.05 2.99 4.17
N TRP A 187 1.29 3.03 4.20
CA TRP A 187 2.14 2.27 3.30
C TRP A 187 3.06 1.31 4.05
N ALA A 188 3.08 0.04 3.64
CA ALA A 188 4.15 -0.88 3.98
C ALA A 188 5.29 -0.76 2.96
N LEU A 189 6.52 -0.58 3.43
CA LEU A 189 7.71 -0.56 2.57
C LEU A 189 8.17 -1.99 2.27
N LEU A 190 7.79 -2.48 1.09
CA LEU A 190 8.09 -3.85 0.63
C LEU A 190 9.53 -4.00 0.14
N ASP A 191 10.04 -3.00 -0.57
CA ASP A 191 11.41 -3.06 -1.08
C ASP A 191 12.06 -1.68 -1.15
N GLY A 192 13.37 -1.65 -0.96
CA GLY A 192 14.15 -0.43 -1.05
C GLY A 192 14.32 0.34 0.25
N HIS A 193 14.27 -0.30 1.42
CA HIS A 193 14.53 0.36 2.72
C HIS A 193 15.82 1.19 2.70
N ASP A 194 16.93 0.65 2.20
CA ASP A 194 18.20 1.38 2.11
C ASP A 194 18.20 2.46 1.02
N ARG A 195 17.36 2.32 -0.01
CA ARG A 195 17.18 3.33 -1.05
C ARG A 195 16.37 4.52 -0.52
N ALA A 196 15.35 4.25 0.30
CA ALA A 196 14.63 5.29 1.04
C ALA A 196 15.60 6.06 1.96
N VAL A 197 16.39 5.36 2.79
CA VAL A 197 17.41 5.99 3.65
C VAL A 197 18.39 6.81 2.83
N ALA A 198 18.85 6.29 1.69
CA ALA A 198 19.78 7.00 0.82
C ALA A 198 19.21 8.29 0.22
N ALA A 199 17.98 8.27 -0.29
CA ALA A 199 17.34 9.46 -0.83
C ALA A 199 17.13 10.52 0.27
N LEU A 200 16.61 10.11 1.43
CA LEU A 200 16.37 11.01 2.56
C LEU A 200 17.67 11.62 3.10
N ALA A 201 18.77 10.85 3.12
CA ALA A 201 20.09 11.36 3.52
C ALA A 201 20.66 12.42 2.56
N GLU A 202 20.15 12.48 1.32
CA GLU A 202 20.48 13.52 0.34
C GLU A 202 19.44 14.65 0.31
N GLY A 203 18.48 14.69 1.24
CA GLY A 203 17.43 15.70 1.26
C GLY A 203 16.34 15.48 0.19
N LEU A 204 16.26 14.28 -0.40
CA LEU A 204 15.37 13.95 -1.50
C LEU A 204 14.22 13.05 -1.05
N THR A 205 13.02 13.29 -1.58
CA THR A 205 11.92 12.34 -1.48
C THR A 205 12.26 11.08 -2.28
N PRO A 206 12.17 9.87 -1.72
CA PRO A 206 12.42 8.64 -2.45
C PRO A 206 11.51 8.53 -3.69
N PRO A 207 12.04 8.21 -4.88
CA PRO A 207 11.18 7.84 -6.01
C PRO A 207 10.40 6.58 -5.61
N CYS A 208 9.11 6.50 -5.93
CA CYS A 208 8.26 5.37 -5.50
C CYS A 208 7.50 4.75 -6.67
N VAL A 209 7.36 3.43 -6.63
CA VAL A 209 6.25 2.70 -7.25
C VAL A 209 5.33 2.26 -6.12
N VAL A 210 4.04 2.56 -6.27
CA VAL A 210 3.01 2.16 -5.30
C VAL A 210 2.22 0.99 -5.86
N LEU A 211 1.85 0.06 -4.98
CA LEU A 211 1.02 -1.11 -5.23
C LEU A 211 -0.23 -1.02 -4.34
N TYR A 212 -1.40 -1.24 -4.92
CA TYR A 212 -2.66 -1.34 -4.16
C TYR A 212 -3.66 -2.23 -4.90
N ARG A 213 -4.62 -2.78 -4.15
CA ARG A 213 -5.75 -3.50 -4.72
C ARG A 213 -6.71 -2.50 -5.34
N VAL A 214 -7.35 -2.86 -6.45
CA VAL A 214 -8.48 -2.12 -7.05
C VAL A 214 -9.72 -3.03 -7.06
N PRO A 215 -10.94 -2.47 -7.17
CA PRO A 215 -12.15 -3.28 -7.16
C PRO A 215 -12.16 -4.28 -8.32
N ASP A 216 -12.79 -5.42 -8.09
CA ASP A 216 -13.13 -6.33 -9.18
C ASP A 216 -14.28 -5.79 -10.03
N ASP A 217 -14.56 -6.47 -11.14
CA ASP A 217 -15.56 -6.03 -12.11
C ASP A 217 -16.98 -5.96 -11.55
N GLU A 218 -17.31 -6.81 -10.58
CA GLU A 218 -18.63 -6.80 -9.95
C GLU A 218 -18.74 -5.64 -8.96
N ASP A 219 -17.71 -5.46 -8.12
CA ASP A 219 -17.62 -4.44 -7.10
C ASP A 219 -17.70 -3.02 -7.70
N TRP A 220 -16.89 -2.68 -8.71
CA TRP A 220 -16.95 -1.33 -9.26
C TRP A 220 -18.24 -1.08 -10.05
N ARG A 221 -18.82 -2.09 -10.71
CA ARG A 221 -20.11 -1.94 -11.42
C ARG A 221 -21.27 -1.71 -10.47
N ARG A 222 -21.26 -2.36 -9.30
CA ARG A 222 -22.24 -2.10 -8.24
C ARG A 222 -22.13 -0.66 -7.75
N THR A 223 -20.92 -0.20 -7.42
CA THR A 223 -20.69 1.19 -6.98
C THR A 223 -21.07 2.19 -8.08
N ALA A 224 -20.77 1.88 -9.35
CA ALA A 224 -21.14 2.71 -10.49
C ALA A 224 -22.67 2.87 -10.59
N ALA A 225 -23.44 1.78 -10.44
CA ALA A 225 -24.89 1.83 -10.48
C ALA A 225 -25.48 2.69 -9.33
N GLU A 226 -24.91 2.60 -8.13
CA GLU A 226 -25.29 3.43 -6.98
C GLU A 226 -25.00 4.93 -7.26
N LEU A 227 -23.82 5.24 -7.78
CA LEU A 227 -23.43 6.61 -8.14
C LEU A 227 -24.29 7.19 -9.28
N THR A 228 -24.61 6.39 -10.30
CA THR A 228 -25.52 6.80 -11.37
C THR A 228 -26.90 7.14 -10.82
N GLY A 229 -27.44 6.31 -9.91
CA GLY A 229 -28.72 6.58 -9.26
C GLY A 229 -28.72 7.91 -8.48
N ALA A 230 -27.66 8.18 -7.72
CA ALA A 230 -27.50 9.43 -6.98
C ALA A 230 -27.31 10.65 -7.91
N HIS A 231 -26.60 10.48 -9.02
CA HIS A 231 -26.43 11.51 -10.04
C HIS A 231 -27.78 11.85 -10.71
N ASP A 232 -28.55 10.85 -11.12
CA ASP A 232 -29.86 11.03 -11.75
C ASP A 232 -30.83 11.79 -10.83
N GLU A 233 -30.85 11.46 -9.54
CA GLU A 233 -31.65 12.19 -8.55
C GLU A 233 -31.22 13.66 -8.45
N ARG A 234 -29.90 13.91 -8.45
CA ARG A 234 -29.36 15.27 -8.38
C ARG A 234 -29.66 16.08 -9.65
N VAL A 235 -29.60 15.45 -10.83
CA VAL A 235 -30.00 16.07 -12.10
C VAL A 235 -31.49 16.42 -12.09
N ARG A 236 -32.36 15.55 -11.59
CA ARG A 236 -33.81 15.85 -11.44
C ARG A 236 -34.05 17.04 -10.54
N GLN A 237 -33.40 17.10 -9.37
CA GLN A 237 -33.48 18.26 -8.46
C GLN A 237 -33.07 19.56 -9.17
N PHE A 238 -32.03 19.55 -10.00
CA PHE A 238 -31.62 20.72 -10.77
C PHE A 238 -32.56 21.07 -11.93
N ALA A 239 -33.29 20.10 -12.48
CA ALA A 239 -34.32 20.35 -13.48
C ALA A 239 -35.57 21.01 -12.87
N GLU A 240 -35.89 20.68 -11.61
CA GLU A 240 -36.98 21.30 -10.84
C GLU A 240 -36.67 22.74 -10.38
N HIS A 241 -35.38 23.14 -10.40
CA HIS A 241 -34.92 24.49 -10.07
C HIS A 241 -34.30 25.19 -11.31
N PRO A 242 -35.12 25.82 -12.17
CA PRO A 242 -34.66 26.41 -13.44
C PRO A 242 -33.70 27.59 -13.26
N GLU A 243 -33.64 28.21 -12.08
CA GLU A 243 -32.63 29.24 -11.74
C GLU A 243 -31.21 28.67 -11.49
N THR A 244 -31.02 27.34 -11.52
CA THR A 244 -29.69 26.74 -11.41
C THR A 244 -28.81 27.15 -12.61
N PRO A 245 -27.65 27.80 -12.38
CA PRO A 245 -26.77 28.21 -13.47
C PRO A 245 -26.27 27.03 -14.31
N GLU A 246 -26.21 27.17 -15.63
CA GLU A 246 -25.74 26.12 -16.56
C GLU A 246 -24.32 25.66 -16.22
N ARG A 247 -23.48 26.59 -15.73
CA ARG A 247 -22.14 26.27 -15.25
C ARG A 247 -22.13 25.24 -14.13
N GLN A 248 -23.10 25.28 -13.22
CA GLN A 248 -23.20 24.34 -12.10
C GLN A 248 -23.62 22.94 -12.57
N ARG A 249 -24.50 22.86 -13.58
CA ARG A 249 -24.87 21.60 -14.23
C ARG A 249 -23.69 20.97 -14.97
N ALA A 250 -22.98 21.77 -15.78
CA ALA A 250 -21.78 21.30 -16.50
C ALA A 250 -20.67 20.81 -15.54
N LEU A 251 -20.46 21.51 -14.41
CA LEU A 251 -19.51 21.06 -13.39
C LEU A 251 -19.91 19.71 -12.75
N LEU A 252 -21.21 19.48 -12.52
CA LEU A 252 -21.71 18.21 -12.02
C LEU A 252 -21.48 17.07 -13.02
N GLU A 253 -21.76 17.31 -14.29
CA GLU A 253 -21.55 16.33 -15.37
C GLU A 253 -20.08 15.96 -15.50
N THR A 254 -19.17 16.95 -15.57
CA THR A 254 -17.72 16.70 -15.62
C THR A 254 -17.25 15.94 -14.37
N ALA A 255 -17.69 16.33 -13.18
CA ALA A 255 -17.32 15.64 -11.95
C ALA A 255 -17.82 14.17 -11.93
N TYR A 256 -19.00 13.92 -12.47
CA TYR A 256 -19.55 12.57 -12.61
C TYR A 256 -18.75 11.75 -13.62
N GLU A 257 -18.47 12.27 -14.81
CA GLU A 257 -17.64 11.61 -15.83
C GLU A 257 -16.24 11.25 -15.30
N ASP A 258 -15.60 12.20 -14.60
CA ASP A 258 -14.29 12.00 -13.96
C ASP A 258 -14.36 10.88 -12.91
N THR A 259 -15.39 10.90 -12.04
CA THR A 259 -15.58 9.89 -10.99
C THR A 259 -15.83 8.50 -11.59
N MET A 260 -16.69 8.40 -12.61
CA MET A 260 -17.00 7.13 -13.27
C MET A 260 -15.78 6.56 -13.99
N SER A 261 -14.92 7.41 -14.53
CA SER A 261 -13.68 7.00 -15.20
C SER A 261 -12.60 6.53 -14.22
N SER A 262 -12.56 7.06 -12.99
CA SER A 262 -11.59 6.65 -11.97
C SER A 262 -12.02 5.39 -11.19
N LEU A 263 -13.33 5.19 -11.01
CA LEU A 263 -13.93 4.17 -10.16
C LEU A 263 -13.33 2.76 -10.30
N PRO A 264 -13.07 2.22 -11.51
CA PRO A 264 -12.51 0.87 -11.67
C PRO A 264 -11.06 0.75 -11.14
N TYR A 265 -10.41 1.87 -10.84
CA TYR A 265 -9.00 1.96 -10.47
C TYR A 265 -8.77 2.64 -9.12
N ASP A 266 -9.84 2.93 -8.38
CA ASP A 266 -9.77 3.46 -7.03
C ASP A 266 -9.18 2.43 -6.06
N GLU A 267 -8.69 2.90 -4.92
CA GLU A 267 -8.06 2.02 -3.94
C GLU A 267 -9.14 1.16 -3.26
N ALA A 268 -9.00 -0.16 -3.37
CA ALA A 268 -9.88 -1.10 -2.70
C ALA A 268 -9.25 -1.58 -1.38
N PRO A 269 -10.06 -1.94 -0.37
CA PRO A 269 -9.55 -2.38 0.93
C PRO A 269 -8.59 -3.57 0.80
N THR A 270 -7.57 -3.59 1.66
CA THR A 270 -6.67 -4.73 1.80
C THR A 270 -7.44 -5.90 2.39
N LEU A 271 -7.40 -7.06 1.73
CA LEU A 271 -7.99 -8.28 2.30
C LEU A 271 -7.23 -8.73 3.54
N THR A 272 -7.96 -9.24 4.51
CA THR A 272 -7.42 -9.86 5.73
C THR A 272 -8.01 -11.26 5.87
N TRP A 273 -7.25 -12.15 6.52
CA TRP A 273 -7.65 -13.53 6.75
C TRP A 273 -7.79 -13.80 8.24
N PRO A 274 -8.65 -14.75 8.66
CA PRO A 274 -8.71 -15.15 10.06
C PRO A 274 -7.36 -15.68 10.55
N LEU A 275 -6.89 -15.21 11.70
CA LEU A 275 -5.67 -15.69 12.33
C LEU A 275 -5.89 -17.12 12.86
N PRO A 276 -5.10 -18.13 12.42
CA PRO A 276 -5.22 -19.48 12.95
C PRO A 276 -4.93 -19.53 14.45
N GLY A 277 -5.89 -20.03 15.24
CA GLY A 277 -5.82 -20.02 16.71
C GLY A 277 -6.36 -18.75 17.37
N GLY A 278 -6.81 -17.76 16.59
CA GLY A 278 -7.51 -16.57 17.06
C GLY A 278 -6.72 -15.72 18.06
N ALA A 279 -7.43 -15.00 18.93
CA ALA A 279 -6.82 -14.09 19.90
C ALA A 279 -5.76 -14.77 20.79
N PRO A 280 -5.97 -15.99 21.34
CA PRO A 280 -4.95 -16.66 22.16
C PRO A 280 -3.61 -16.87 21.44
N ALA A 281 -3.65 -17.29 20.17
CA ALA A 281 -2.42 -17.49 19.40
C ALA A 281 -1.68 -16.17 19.11
N TRP A 282 -2.44 -15.08 18.97
CA TRP A 282 -1.87 -13.74 18.85
C TRP A 282 -1.26 -13.28 20.18
N ASP A 283 -1.96 -13.48 21.31
CA ASP A 283 -1.48 -13.09 22.64
C ASP A 283 -0.19 -13.84 23.01
N ASP A 284 -0.08 -15.13 22.66
CA ASP A 284 1.15 -15.91 22.83
C ASP A 284 2.32 -15.36 21.99
N LEU A 285 2.04 -14.85 20.79
CA LEU A 285 3.07 -14.20 19.96
C LEU A 285 3.47 -12.84 20.55
N ALA A 286 2.50 -12.04 21.00
CA ALA A 286 2.72 -10.75 21.63
C ALA A 286 3.56 -10.89 22.91
N ALA A 287 3.25 -11.85 23.78
CA ALA A 287 4.01 -12.12 24.98
C ALA A 287 5.48 -12.51 24.67
N ARG A 288 5.70 -13.34 23.64
CA ARG A 288 7.06 -13.72 23.20
C ARG A 288 7.84 -12.56 22.58
N ALA A 289 7.14 -11.64 21.92
CA ALA A 289 7.73 -10.44 21.33
C ALA A 289 7.92 -9.31 22.35
N VAL A 290 7.43 -9.47 23.59
CA VAL A 290 7.38 -8.39 24.59
C VAL A 290 6.65 -7.17 24.01
N PHE A 291 5.53 -7.43 23.31
CA PHE A 291 4.69 -6.37 22.79
C PHE A 291 3.85 -5.79 23.91
N GLU A 292 4.23 -4.61 24.38
CA GLU A 292 3.48 -3.85 25.37
C GLU A 292 2.57 -2.85 24.65
N CYS A 293 1.26 -2.97 24.88
CA CYS A 293 0.30 -1.94 24.52
C CYS A 293 0.11 -1.04 25.75
N PRO A 294 0.09 0.30 25.64
CA PRO A 294 -0.21 1.16 26.78
C PRO A 294 -1.67 0.94 27.20
N ARG A 295 -1.91 -0.03 28.11
CA ARG A 295 -3.11 -0.30 28.94
C ARG A 295 -3.15 -1.70 29.57
N ASP A 296 -2.06 -2.47 29.54
CA ASP A 296 -1.94 -3.66 30.41
C ASP A 296 -1.60 -3.26 31.86
#